data_AF-A0A0F3ISR2-F1
#
_entry.id   AF-A0A0F3ISR2-F1
#
_cell.length_a   1.000
_cell.length_b   1.000
_cell.length_c   1.000
_cell.angle_alpha   90.00
_cell.angle_beta   90.00
_cell.angle_gamma   90.00
#
_symmetry.space_group_name_H-M   'P 1'
#
loop_
_entity.id
_entity.type
_entity.pdbx_description
1 polymer ?
#
loop_
_entity_poly.entity_id
_entity_poly.type
_entity_poly.pdbx_seq_one_letter_code
_entity_poly.pdbx_strand_id
1 'polypeptide(L)' 'MLDHLSLGVRNLDHAKRFYEAMFAPLGYRCLRANETELAFGTDANWA' A
#
# COMPACT_ATOMS: atom_id res chain seq x y z
N MET A 1 -18.16 4.40 6.02
CA MET A 1 -17.47 3.67 4.94
C MET A 1 -15.98 3.78 5.21
N LEU A 2 -15.18 2.74 4.92
CA LEU A 2 -13.73 2.79 5.17
C LEU A 2 -13.07 3.58 4.04
N ASP A 3 -12.38 4.65 4.39
CA ASP A 3 -11.62 5.47 3.45
C ASP A 3 -10.20 4.91 3.27
N HIS A 4 -9.51 4.64 4.38
CA HIS A 4 -8.19 4.01 4.40
C HIS A 4 -8.03 3.13 5.64
N LEU A 5 -7.02 2.27 5.62
CA LEU A 5 -6.63 1.42 6.74
C LEU A 5 -5.09 1.45 6.86
N SER A 6 -4.60 1.83 8.04
CA SER A 6 -3.17 1.75 8.36
C SER A 6 -2.86 0.47 9.12
N LEU A 7 -1.86 -0.28 8.66
CA LEU A 7 -1.42 -1.53 9.28
C LEU A 7 0.04 -1.40 9.70
N GLY A 8 0.30 -1.54 11.01
CA GLY A 8 1.67 -1.60 11.52
C GLY A 8 2.37 -2.88 11.07
N VAL A 9 3.57 -2.74 10.53
CA VAL A 9 4.41 -3.87 10.10
C VAL A 9 5.77 -3.82 10.76
N ARG A 10 6.41 -4.99 10.90
CA ARG A 10 7.73 -5.09 11.54
C ARG A 10 8.88 -4.58 10.67
N ASN A 11 8.75 -4.63 9.34
CA ASN A 11 9.77 -4.20 8.40
C ASN A 11 9.10 -3.73 7.09
N LEU A 12 9.36 -2.47 6.69
CA LEU A 12 8.71 -1.87 5.52
C LEU A 12 9.19 -2.49 4.21
N ASP A 13 10.47 -2.81 4.05
CA ASP A 13 10.98 -3.40 2.80
C ASP A 13 10.37 -4.77 2.50
N HIS A 14 10.25 -5.61 3.52
CA HIS A 14 9.57 -6.90 3.42
C HIS A 14 8.07 -6.71 3.16
N ALA A 15 7.42 -5.79 3.87
CA ALA A 15 6.02 -5.49 3.65
C ALA A 15 5.76 -5.00 2.23
N LYS A 16 6.62 -4.15 1.68
CA LYS A 16 6.52 -3.63 0.32
C LYS A 16 6.44 -4.77 -0.70
N ARG A 17 7.43 -5.67 -0.69
CA ARG A 17 7.50 -6.80 -1.63
C ARG A 17 6.27 -7.71 -1.52
N PHE A 18 5.84 -7.96 -0.28
CA PHE A 18 4.66 -8.77 -0.01
C PHE A 18 3.38 -8.12 -0.55
N TYR A 19 3.12 -6.87 -0.16
CA TYR A 19 1.91 -6.16 -0.55
C TYR A 19 1.88 -5.81 -2.03
N GLU A 20 3.02 -5.49 -2.67
CA GLU A 20 3.09 -5.32 -4.14
C GLU A 20 2.61 -6.59 -4.87
N ALA A 21 3.09 -7.77 -4.47
CA ALA A 21 2.67 -9.03 -5.08
C ALA A 21 1.19 -9.36 -4.79
N MET A 22 0.74 -9.11 -3.56
CA MET A 22 -0.66 -9.35 -3.15
C MET A 22 -1.65 -8.44 -3.89
N PHE A 23 -1.29 -7.17 -4.07
CA PHE A 23 -2.17 -6.13 -4.60
C PHE A 23 -2.15 -6.02 -6.12
N ALA A 24 -1.08 -6.45 -6.79
CA ALA A 24 -0.98 -6.49 -8.25
C ALA A 24 -2.20 -7.12 -8.97
N PRO A 25 -2.70 -8.31 -8.59
CA PRO A 25 -3.87 -8.91 -9.26
C PRO A 25 -5.18 -8.12 -9.04
N LEU A 26 -5.22 -7.23 -8.05
CA LEU A 26 -6.36 -6.36 -7.77
C LEU A 26 -6.23 -5.00 -8.49
N GLY A 27 -5.14 -4.75 -9.22
CA GLY A 27 -4.87 -3.49 -9.91
C GLY A 27 -4.34 -2.38 -9.00
N TYR A 28 -3.94 -2.71 -7.77
CA TYR A 28 -3.37 -1.77 -6.81
C TYR A 28 -1.85 -1.71 -6.97
N ARG A 29 -1.26 -0.52 -6.77
CA ARG A 29 0.18 -0.25 -6.83
C ARG A 29 0.62 0.60 -5.65
N CYS A 30 1.92 0.61 -5.36
CA CYS A 30 2.49 1.55 -4.39
C CYS A 30 2.41 2.99 -4.95
N LEU A 31 1.63 3.84 -4.29
CA LEU A 31 1.45 5.25 -4.66
C LEU A 31 2.43 6.17 -3.93
N ARG A 32 2.76 5.82 -2.68
CA ARG A 32 3.69 6.56 -1.83
C ARG A 32 4.55 5.58 -1.05
N ALA A 33 5.84 5.83 -1.01
CA ALA A 33 6.80 5.11 -0.18
C ALA A 33 7.77 6.12 0.41
N ASN A 34 7.91 6.10 1.73
CA ASN A 34 8.95 6.87 2.44
C ASN A 34 9.49 6.02 3.60
N GLU A 35 10.33 6.62 4.44
CA GLU A 35 11.02 5.92 5.54
C GLU A 35 10.07 5.36 6.62
N THR A 36 8.83 5.82 6.69
CA THR A 36 7.88 5.48 7.76
C THR A 36 6.60 4.82 7.27
N GLU A 37 6.29 4.85 5.97
CA GLU A 37 5.05 4.28 5.43
C GLU A 37 5.15 3.82 3.97
N LEU A 38 4.20 2.94 3.61
CA LEU A 38 3.88 2.52 2.26
C LEU A 38 2.38 2.69 2.05
N ALA A 39 1.98 3.46 1.04
CA ALA A 39 0.58 3.60 0.66
C ALA A 39 0.31 2.85 -0.65
N PHE A 40 -0.65 1.94 -0.61
CA PHE A 40 -1.09 1.16 -1.77
C PHE A 40 -2.46 1.64 -2.23
N GLY A 41 -2.64 1.71 -3.55
CA GLY A 41 -3.81 2.33 -4.13
C GLY A 41 -4.00 2.10 -5.61
N THR A 42 -5.12 2.56 -6.13
CA THR A 42 -5.40 2.65 -7.57
C THR A 42 -5.24 4.10 -8.01
N ASP A 43 -5.24 4.36 -9.32
CA ASP A 43 -5.25 5.74 -9.84
C ASP A 43 -6.59 6.46 -9.63
N ALA A 44 -7.59 5.80 -9.03
CA ALA A 44 -8.81 6.46 -8.60
C ALA A 44 -8.46 7.47 -7.51
N ASN A 45 -8.74 8.74 -7.80
CA ASN A 45 -8.51 9.84 -6.89
C ASN A 45 -9.44 9.68 -5.67
N TRP A 46 -8.93 9.10 -4.59
CA TRP A 46 -9.60 9.16 -3.29
C TRP A 46 -9.31 10.54 -2.69
N ALA A 47 -10.13 11.50 -3.11
CA ALA A 47 -10.21 12.84 -2.55
C ALA A 47 -11.06 12.85 -1.28
#